data_AF-X7Z2C6-F1
#
_entry.id   AF-X7Z2C6-F1
#
_cell.length_a   1.000
_cell.length_b   1.000
_cell.length_c   1.000
_cell.angle_alpha   90.00
_cell.angle_beta   90.00
_cell.angle_gamma   90.00
#
_symmetry.space_group_name_H-M   'P 1'
#
loop_
_entity.id
_entity.type
_entity.pdbx_description
1 polymer ?
#
loop_
_entity_poly.entity_id
_entity_poly.type
_entity_poly.pdbx_seq_one_letter_code
_entity_poly.pdbx_strand_id
1 'polypeptide(L)' 'MLADALGRRHISLTGLTVPTLVIGSERDRLTPISQSRRIARAAQSRRLVELPGGHCAMLEHPTEVNRSCAPSPSR' A
#
# COMPACT_ATOMS: atom_id res chain seq x y z
N MET A 1 -12.53 19.32 -2.02
CA MET A 1 -11.12 18.88 -1.86
C MET A 1 -10.55 18.47 -3.22
N LEU A 2 -9.22 18.38 -3.38
CA LEU A 2 -8.56 17.88 -4.61
C LEU A 2 -9.15 16.54 -5.10
N ALA A 3 -9.50 15.66 -4.16
CA ALA A 3 -10.14 14.36 -4.46
C ALA A 3 -11.51 14.50 -5.14
N ASP A 4 -12.30 15.53 -4.82
CA ASP A 4 -13.63 15.74 -5.40
C ASP A 4 -13.54 16.18 -6.87
N ALA A 5 -12.50 16.96 -7.20
CA ALA A 5 -12.28 17.47 -8.56
C ALA A 5 -11.87 16.38 -9.56
N LEU A 6 -11.28 15.27 -9.08
CA LEU A 6 -10.80 14.17 -9.92
C LEU A 6 -11.91 13.14 -10.26
N GLY A 7 -13.01 13.15 -9.50
CA GLY A 7 -14.08 12.15 -9.57
C GLY A 7 -13.64 10.76 -9.08
N ARG A 8 -14.58 9.82 -8.99
CA ARG A 8 -14.32 8.43 -8.58
C ARG A 8 -13.83 7.58 -9.76
N ARG A 9 -12.63 7.87 -10.26
CA ARG A 9 -11.96 7.05 -11.28
C ARG A 9 -10.84 6.27 -10.63
N HIS A 10 -10.86 4.95 -10.78
CA HIS A 10 -9.84 4.05 -10.26
C HIS A 10 -9.26 3.22 -11.40
N ILE A 11 -7.94 2.99 -11.34
CA ILE A 11 -7.28 2.05 -12.24
C ILE A 11 -7.66 0.63 -11.79
N SER A 12 -8.09 -0.21 -12.73
CA SER A 12 -8.34 -1.62 -12.43
C SER A 12 -7.00 -2.32 -12.15
N LEU A 13 -6.97 -3.13 -11.09
CA LEU A 13 -5.82 -3.98 -10.78
C LEU A 13 -5.90 -5.36 -11.46
N THR A 14 -6.96 -5.62 -12.25
CA THR A 14 -7.07 -6.82 -13.08
C THR A 14 -5.88 -6.88 -14.04
N GLY A 15 -5.14 -7.99 -14.02
CA GLY A 15 -3.98 -8.20 -14.88
C GLY A 15 -2.65 -7.69 -14.32
N LEU A 16 -2.61 -7.18 -13.08
CA LEU A 16 -1.35 -6.92 -12.38
C LEU A 16 -0.69 -8.26 -11.98
N THR A 17 0.20 -8.78 -12.82
CA THR A 17 0.80 -10.12 -12.68
C THR A 17 2.19 -10.12 -12.03
N VAL A 18 2.82 -8.96 -11.88
CA VAL A 18 4.13 -8.85 -11.27
C VAL A 18 4.04 -9.00 -9.74
N PRO A 19 5.08 -9.56 -9.07
CA PRO A 19 5.12 -9.63 -7.62
C PRO A 19 4.88 -8.25 -7.00
N THR A 20 3.79 -8.13 -6.26
CA THR A 20 3.34 -6.84 -5.70
C THR A 20 3.41 -6.89 -4.17
N LEU A 21 4.02 -5.86 -3.58
CA LEU A 21 4.02 -5.56 -2.15
C LEU A 21 3.07 -4.36 -1.93
N VAL A 22 2.20 -4.46 -0.93
CA VAL A 22 1.37 -3.33 -0.48
C VAL A 22 1.80 -2.93 0.93
N ILE A 23 1.97 -1.63 1.16
CA ILE A 23 2.27 -1.05 2.47
C ILE A 23 1.19 -0.02 2.79
N GLY A 24 0.66 -0.03 4.00
CA GLY A 24 -0.30 0.97 4.47
C GLY A 24 -0.17 1.22 5.97
N SER A 25 -0.73 2.33 6.44
CA SER A 25 -0.69 2.70 7.86
C SER A 25 -2.05 2.62 8.52
N GLU A 26 -2.08 2.13 9.76
CA GLU A 26 -3.31 1.88 10.53
C GLU A 26 -4.13 3.14 10.82
N ARG A 27 -3.50 4.31 10.96
CA ARG A 27 -4.15 5.59 11.30
C ARG A 27 -4.13 6.59 10.13
N ASP A 28 -3.91 6.11 8.92
CA ASP A 28 -3.98 6.95 7.71
C ASP A 28 -5.40 7.47 7.49
N ARG A 29 -5.57 8.80 7.49
CA ARG A 29 -6.85 9.47 7.25
C ARG A 29 -7.05 9.87 5.79
N LEU A 30 -5.98 9.94 5.00
CA LEU A 30 -6.01 10.29 3.58
C LEU A 30 -6.31 9.06 2.73
N THR A 31 -5.62 7.95 3.01
CA THR A 31 -5.84 6.64 2.38
C THR A 31 -6.01 5.56 3.45
N PRO A 32 -7.22 5.40 4.02
CA PRO A 32 -7.45 4.49 5.14
C PRO A 32 -6.94 3.07 4.88
N ILE A 33 -6.45 2.39 5.92
CA ILE A 33 -5.88 1.04 5.86
C ILE A 33 -6.78 0.00 5.17
N SER A 34 -8.10 0.19 5.23
CA SER A 34 -9.08 -0.63 4.51
C SER A 34 -8.89 -0.60 2.99
N GLN A 35 -8.41 0.51 2.43
CA GLN A 35 -8.07 0.64 1.00
C GLN A 35 -6.81 -0.15 0.67
N SER A 36 -5.76 -0.08 1.48
CA SER A 36 -4.56 -0.92 1.29
C SER A 36 -4.90 -2.41 1.36
N ARG A 37 -5.73 -2.82 2.32
CA ARG A 37 -6.26 -4.21 2.39
C ARG A 37 -7.05 -4.59 1.13
N ARG A 38 -7.86 -3.67 0.58
CA ARG A 38 -8.62 -3.90 -0.66
C ARG A 38 -7.69 -4.04 -1.87
N ILE A 39 -6.69 -3.16 -1.98
CA ILE A 39 -5.66 -3.21 -3.04
C ILE A 39 -4.90 -4.52 -2.96
N ALA A 40 -4.43 -4.92 -1.77
CA ALA A 40 -3.72 -6.17 -1.55
C ALA A 40 -4.50 -7.39 -2.05
N ARG A 41 -5.81 -7.46 -1.75
CA ARG A 41 -6.69 -8.52 -2.27
C ARG A 41 -6.86 -8.46 -3.78
N ALA A 42 -7.12 -7.27 -4.34
CA ALA A 42 -7.37 -7.10 -5.77
C ALA A 42 -6.12 -7.32 -6.64
N ALA A 43 -4.95 -6.89 -6.14
CA ALA A 43 -3.64 -7.09 -6.76
C ALA A 43 -3.05 -8.50 -6.53
N GLN A 44 -3.74 -9.35 -5.75
CA GLN A 44 -3.19 -10.63 -5.29
C GLN A 44 -1.77 -10.46 -4.71
N SER A 45 -1.59 -9.40 -3.91
CA SER A 45 -0.27 -9.00 -3.42
C SER A 45 0.41 -10.15 -2.70
N ARG A 46 1.70 -10.35 -2.97
CA ARG A 46 2.50 -11.37 -2.28
C ARG A 46 2.65 -11.08 -0.79
N ARG A 47 2.55 -9.79 -0.41
CA ARG A 47 2.63 -9.34 0.98
C ARG A 47 1.89 -8.03 1.16
N LEU A 48 1.20 -7.92 2.30
CA LEU A 48 0.67 -6.68 2.85
C LEU A 48 1.41 -6.39 4.16
N VAL A 49 1.93 -5.17 4.30
CA VAL A 49 2.56 -4.68 5.53
C VAL A 49 1.71 -3.55 6.08
N GLU A 50 1.21 -3.74 7.30
CA GLU A 50 0.48 -2.71 8.02
C GLU A 50 1.42 -2.13 9.09
N LEU A 51 1.63 -0.82 9.05
CA LEU A 51 2.48 -0.10 9.99
C LEU A 51 1.62 0.79 10.91
N PRO A 52 2.03 1.03 12.16
CA PRO A 52 1.41 2.09 12.94
C PRO A 52 1.68 3.46 12.27
N GLY A 53 0.89 4.47 12.65
CA GLY A 53 1.14 5.85 12.22
C GLY A 53 0.18 6.37 11.15
N GLY A 54 0.50 7.55 10.63
CA GLY A 54 -0.28 8.31 9.66
C GLY A 54 0.07 7.99 8.22
N HIS A 55 -0.31 8.90 7.30
CA HIS A 55 -0.18 8.68 5.86
C HIS A 55 1.26 8.45 5.40
N CYS A 56 2.23 9.09 6.05
CA CYS A 56 3.60 9.16 5.57
C CYS A 56 4.45 8.03 6.20
N ALA A 57 4.04 6.76 6.06
CA ALA A 57 4.79 5.60 6.57
C ALA A 57 6.28 5.60 6.16
N MET A 58 6.60 6.08 4.96
CA MET A 58 7.98 6.21 4.49
C MET A 58 8.85 7.14 5.35
N LEU A 59 8.24 8.15 5.96
CA LEU A 59 8.91 9.14 6.81
C LEU A 59 8.79 8.78 8.29
N GLU A 60 7.66 8.20 8.70
CA GLU A 60 7.40 7.79 10.09
C GLU A 60 8.16 6.52 10.47
N HIS A 61 8.32 5.59 9.53
CA HIS A 61 8.93 4.26 9.72
C HIS A 61 9.89 3.88 8.58
N PRO A 62 10.92 4.70 8.28
CA PRO A 62 11.79 4.52 7.11
C PRO A 62 12.52 3.18 7.12
N THR A 63 12.96 2.71 8.29
CA THR A 63 13.68 1.44 8.43
C THR A 63 12.79 0.25 8.09
N GLU A 64 11.56 0.21 8.60
CA GLU A 64 10.58 -0.85 8.37
C GLU A 64 10.16 -0.90 6.91
N VAL A 65 9.97 0.25 6.27
CA VAL A 65 9.62 0.28 4.85
C VAL A 65 10.79 -0.19 4.00
N ASN A 66 12.00 0.32 4.23
CA ASN A 66 13.18 -0.12 3.46
C ASN A 66 13.44 -1.62 3.62
N ARG A 67 13.30 -2.16 4.83
CA ARG A 67 13.37 -3.60 5.10
C ARG A 67 12.29 -4.38 4.32
N SER A 68 11.10 -3.80 4.16
CA SER A 68 10.00 -4.44 3.46
C SER A 68 10.21 -4.50 1.95
N CYS A 69 10.88 -3.49 1.37
CA CYS A 69 11.23 -3.41 -0.04
C CYS A 69 12.47 -4.23 -0.41
N ALA A 70 13.31 -4.58 0.57
CA ALA A 70 14.49 -5.39 0.33
C ALA A 70 14.10 -6.71 -0.37
N PRO A 71 14.86 -7.13 -1.39
CA PRO A 71 14.59 -8.39 -2.08
C PRO A 71 14.58 -9.53 -1.07
N SER A 72 13.58 -10.41 -1.18
CA SER A 72 13.63 -11.67 -0.43
C SER A 72 14.88 -12.44 -0.89
N PRO A 73 15.69 -13.00 0.02
CA PRO A 73 16.86 -13.76 -0.38
C PRO A 73 16.41 -14.85 -1.35
N SER A 74 17.03 -14.87 -2.53
CA SER A 74 16.82 -15.90 -3.55
C SER A 74 17.10 -17.25 -2.91
N ARG A 75 16.06 -18.08 -2.79
CA ARG A 75 16.20 -19.50 -2.46
C ARG A 75 16.77 -20.26 -3.64
#